data_AF-A0A0F5IIS9-F1
#
_entry.id   AF-A0A0F5IIS9-F1
#
_cell.length_a   1.000
_cell.length_b   1.000
_cell.length_c   1.000
_cell.angle_alpha   90.00
_cell.angle_beta   90.00
_cell.angle_gamma   90.00
#
_symmetry.space_group_name_H-M   'P 1'
#
loop_
_entity.id
_entity.type
_entity.pdbx_description
1 polymer ?
#
loop_
_entity_poly.entity_id
_entity_poly.type
_entity_poly.pdbx_seq_one_letter_code
_entity_poly.pdbx_strand_id
1 'polypeptide(L)' 'MTINVYIGNPVIANHEQYYKLEELLHEIDPDCEAVHLLPNRLIIENIRRRTFVYPCNPTMEWVADRLRSMVENGL' A
#
# COMPACT_ATOMS: atom_id res chain seq x y z
N MET A 1 -4.40 -5.90 8.08
CA MET A 1 -3.46 -5.38 7.08
C MET A 1 -2.08 -5.23 7.68
N THR A 2 -1.04 -5.65 6.97
CA THR A 2 0.37 -5.49 7.36
C THR A 2 1.12 -4.65 6.32
N ILE A 3 1.87 -3.62 6.74
CA ILE A 3 2.72 -2.83 5.85
C ILE A 3 4.18 -3.30 5.96
N ASN A 4 4.69 -3.91 4.90
CA ASN A 4 6.06 -4.38 4.80
C ASN A 4 6.94 -3.28 4.18
N VAL A 5 7.74 -2.61 5.00
CA VAL A 5 8.61 -1.51 4.58
C VAL A 5 10.04 -2.01 4.36
N TYR A 6 10.53 -1.94 3.12
CA TYR A 6 11.89 -2.34 2.79
C TYR A 6 12.86 -1.16 2.88
N ILE A 7 14.13 -1.46 3.19
CA ILE A 7 15.20 -0.47 3.24
C ILE A 7 15.29 0.24 1.88
N GLY A 8 15.26 1.57 1.89
CA GLY A 8 15.34 2.39 0.68
C GLY A 8 14.01 2.56 -0.06
N ASN A 9 12.88 2.17 0.53
CA ASN A 9 11.57 2.54 0.00
C ASN A 9 11.42 4.09 -0.05
N PRO A 10 10.81 4.64 -1.11
CA PRO A 10 10.66 6.10 -1.25
C PRO A 10 9.44 6.69 -0.51
N VAL A 11 8.63 5.85 0.16
CA VAL A 11 7.28 6.21 0.64
C VAL A 11 7.27 6.62 2.11
N ILE A 12 7.98 5.86 2.94
CA ILE A 12 8.03 6.01 4.38
C ILE A 12 9.48 6.26 4.79
N ALA A 13 9.72 7.46 5.33
CA ALA A 13 10.99 7.90 5.89
C ALA A 13 11.02 7.81 7.42
N ASN A 14 9.86 7.79 8.09
CA ASN A 14 9.77 7.77 9.55
C ASN A 14 8.53 7.03 10.08
N HIS A 15 8.49 6.87 11.40
CA HIS A 15 7.44 6.11 12.10
C HIS A 15 6.06 6.79 12.08
N GLU A 16 6.01 8.13 12.00
CA GLU A 16 4.76 8.88 11.88
C GLU A 16 4.09 8.63 10.52
N GLN A 17 4.86 8.66 9.43
CA GLN A 17 4.40 8.34 8.09
C GLN A 17 3.91 6.90 7.96
N TYR A 18 4.55 5.97 8.67
CA TYR A 18 4.08 4.59 8.74
C TYR A 18 2.66 4.51 9.28
N TYR A 19 2.40 5.08 10.46
CA TYR A 19 1.06 5.01 11.07
C TYR A 19 0.02 5.77 10.26
N LYS A 20 0.39 6.92 9.70
CA LYS A 20 -0.52 7.69 8.83
C LYS A 20 -0.92 6.90 7.60
N LEU A 21 0.02 6.19 6.98
CA LEU A 21 -0.30 5.33 5.83
C LEU A 21 -1.13 4.11 6.25
N GLU A 22 -0.81 3.50 7.38
CA GLU A 22 -1.57 2.37 7.94
C GLU A 22 -3.03 2.73 8.19
N GLU A 23 -3.29 3.85 8.86
CA GLU A 23 -4.65 4.35 9.11
C GLU A 23 -5.39 4.63 7.80
N LEU A 24 -4.76 5.35 6.87
CA LEU A 24 -5.36 5.69 5.57
C LEU A 24 -5.71 4.45 4.74
N LEU A 25 -4.83 3.46 4.68
CA LEU A 25 -5.08 2.24 3.92
C LEU A 25 -6.15 1.37 4.60
N HIS A 26 -6.22 1.38 5.93
CA HIS A 26 -7.22 0.64 6.69
C HIS A 26 -8.63 1.24 6.52
N GLU A 27 -8.74 2.57 6.40
CA GLU A 27 -10.00 3.24 6.07
C GLU A 27 -10.50 2.90 4.66
N ILE A 28 -9.59 2.65 3.71
CA ILE A 28 -9.94 2.36 2.31
C ILE A 28 -10.35 0.90 2.13
N ASP A 29 -9.52 -0.03 2.61
CA ASP A 29 -9.78 -1.47 2.52
C ASP A 29 -9.33 -2.18 3.81
N PRO A 30 -10.25 -2.40 4.77
CA PRO A 30 -9.91 -3.11 6.00
C PRO A 30 -9.56 -4.59 5.75
N ASP A 31 -9.99 -5.16 4.61
CA ASP A 31 -9.74 -6.54 4.21
C ASP A 31 -8.44 -6.70 3.41
N CYS A 32 -7.68 -5.63 3.18
CA CYS A 32 -6.36 -5.71 2.56
C CYS A 32 -5.40 -6.53 3.45
N GLU A 33 -4.75 -7.53 2.85
CA GLU A 33 -3.88 -8.45 3.58
C GLU A 33 -2.55 -7.75 3.91
N ALA A 34 -1.84 -7.32 2.87
CA ALA A 34 -0.54 -6.70 3.02
C ALA A 34 -0.23 -5.68 1.92
N VAL A 35 0.60 -4.70 2.27
CA VAL A 35 1.19 -3.74 1.34
C VAL A 35 2.69 -3.77 1.49
N HIS A 36 3.42 -4.06 0.41
CA HIS A 36 4.88 -4.09 0.39
C HIS A 36 5.42 -2.87 -0.34
N LEU A 37 6.20 -2.08 0.38
CA LEU A 37 6.86 -0.87 -0.11
C LEU A 37 8.32 -1.21 -0.38
N LEU A 38 8.61 -1.63 -1.62
CA LEU A 38 9.97 -1.91 -2.07
C LEU A 38 10.61 -0.63 -2.62
N PRO A 39 11.95 -0.57 -2.73
CA PRO A 39 12.64 0.57 -3.35
C PRO A 39 12.13 0.92 -4.73
N ASN A 40 11.73 -0.09 -5.52
CA ASN A 40 11.38 0.07 -6.93
C ASN A 40 9.94 -0.32 -7.28
N ARG A 41 9.13 -0.80 -6.32
CA ARG A 41 7.81 -1.38 -6.60
C ARG A 41 6.88 -1.24 -5.40
N LEU A 42 5.59 -1.12 -5.68
CA LEU A 42 4.51 -1.34 -4.73
C LEU A 42 3.88 -2.70 -5.01
N ILE A 43 3.67 -3.50 -3.97
CA ILE A 43 2.89 -4.74 -4.06
C ILE A 43 1.72 -4.63 -3.10
N ILE A 44 0.50 -4.83 -3.59
CA ILE A 44 -0.71 -4.90 -2.76
C ILE A 44 -1.23 -6.33 -2.82
N GLU A 45 -1.33 -6.97 -1.67
CA GLU A 45 -1.88 -8.31 -1.47
C GLU A 45 -3.28 -8.18 -0.86
N ASN A 46 -4.29 -8.67 -1.58
CA ASN A 46 -5.66 -8.69 -1.12
C ASN A 46 -6.10 -10.12 -0.78
N ILE A 47 -6.83 -10.28 0.34
CA ILE A 47 -7.39 -11.56 0.82
C ILE A 47 -8.24 -12.27 -0.25
N ARG A 48 -8.82 -11.52 -1.20
CA ARG A 48 -9.57 -12.05 -2.36
C ARG A 48 -8.68 -12.71 -3.44
N ARG A 49 -7.43 -13.05 -3.10
CA ARG A 49 -6.45 -13.87 -3.87
C ARG A 49 -5.73 -13.17 -5.03
N ARG A 50 -5.61 -11.85 -4.99
CA ARG A 50 -4.90 -11.11 -6.05
C ARG A 50 -3.77 -10.27 -5.47
N THR A 51 -2.61 -10.42 -6.10
CA THR A 51 -1.43 -9.61 -5.87
C THR A 51 -1.28 -8.62 -7.01
N PHE A 52 -1.26 -7.33 -6.70
CA PHE A 52 -1.11 -6.26 -7.68
C PHE A 52 0.25 -5.61 -7.54
N VAL A 53 0.96 -5.50 -8.66
CA VAL A 53 2.33 -4.96 -8.70
C VAL A 53 2.33 -3.66 -9.50
N TYR A 54 2.86 -2.60 -8.91
CA TYR A 54 2.95 -1.29 -9.54
C TYR A 54 4.41 -0.76 -9.57
N PRO A 55 4.75 0.10 -10.55
CA PRO A 55 6.13 0.57 -10.78
C PRO A 55 6.62 1.59 -9.73
N CYS A 56 7.91 1.90 -9.80
CA CYS A 56 8.59 2.87 -8.93
C CYS A 56 8.16 4.30 -9.26
N ASN A 57 7.33 4.89 -8.39
CA ASN A 57 7.55 6.18 -7.71
C ASN A 57 6.39 6.45 -6.71
N PRO A 58 6.04 5.49 -5.81
CA PRO A 58 4.88 5.65 -4.95
C PRO A 58 5.05 6.80 -3.95
N THR A 59 4.11 7.75 -3.91
CA THR A 59 3.88 8.61 -2.74
C THR A 59 2.83 7.97 -1.83
N MET A 60 2.70 8.43 -0.59
CA MET A 60 1.62 7.95 0.29
C MET A 60 0.24 8.13 -0.34
N GLU A 61 -0.04 9.29 -0.97
CA GLU A 61 -1.33 9.50 -1.65
C GLU A 61 -1.48 8.52 -2.81
N TRP A 62 -0.43 8.28 -3.59
CA TRP A 62 -0.49 7.37 -4.72
C TRP A 62 -0.77 5.92 -4.29
N VAL A 63 -0.18 5.46 -3.17
CA VAL A 63 -0.47 4.11 -2.62
C VAL A 63 -1.95 4.02 -2.25
N ALA A 64 -2.48 5.03 -1.56
CA ALA A 64 -3.88 5.11 -1.18
C ALA A 64 -4.82 5.13 -2.39
N ASP A 65 -4.48 5.91 -3.42
CA ASP A 65 -5.26 6.00 -4.65
C ASP A 65 -5.31 4.67 -5.41
N ARG A 66 -4.22 3.88 -5.38
CA ARG A 66 -4.20 2.53 -6.00
C ARG A 66 -5.11 1.59 -5.26
N LEU A 67 -5.05 1.58 -3.93
CA LEU A 67 -5.94 0.75 -3.12
C LEU A 67 -7.41 1.17 -3.31
N ARG A 68 -7.71 2.47 -3.30
CA ARG A 68 -9.06 3.00 -3.53
C ARG A 68 -9.59 2.60 -4.90
N SER A 69 -8.78 2.76 -5.94
CA SER A 69 -9.14 2.34 -7.30
C SER A 69 -9.42 0.83 -7.37
N MET A 70 -8.66 0.00 -6.66
CA MET A 70 -8.94 -1.44 -6.60
C MET A 70 -10.31 -1.72 -5.96
N VAL A 71 -10.62 -1.10 -4.81
CA VAL A 71 -11.91 -1.23 -4.12
C VAL A 71 -13.06 -0.77 -5.02
N GLU A 72 -12.93 0.40 -5.65
CA GLU A 72 -13.94 0.97 -6.56
C GLU A 72 -14.22 0.06 -7.77
N ASN A 73 -13.21 -0.66 -8.25
CA ASN A 73 -13.36 -1.60 -9.37
C ASN A 73 -13.71 -3.04 -8.92
N GLY A 74 -13.91 -3.27 -7.63
CA GLY A 74 -14.25 -4.58 -7.06
C GLY A 74 -13.16 -5.64 -7.25
N LEU A 75 -11.90 -5.20 -7.30
CA LEU A 75 -10.73 -6.04 -7.61
C LEU A 75 -10.22 -6.87 -6.44
#